data_AF-A0A518HCF0-F1
#
_entry.id   AF-A0A518HCF0-F1
#
_cell.length_a   1.000
_cell.length_b   1.000
_cell.length_c   1.000
_cell.angle_alpha   90.00
_cell.angle_beta   90.00
_cell.angle_gamma   90.00
#
_symmetry.space_group_name_H-M   'P 1'
#
loop_
_entity.id
_entity.type
_entity.pdbx_description
1 polymer ?
#
loop_
_entity_poly.entity_id
_entity_poly.type
_entity_poly.pdbx_seq_one_letter_code
_entity_poly.pdbx_strand_id
1 'polypeptide(L)'
;MNSAGSIRQGQQAGRELWQAQGDRRRVNVGQTERLVSQVGGGALIVVGLARGGLKGLLAAGMGAALLARGTTGHCSLYEAIGMDTSEPEQGPYGAVPAQQGVRVEESIIIDRVPDDIYLFWRDHANLSKFMTDVVEVTSADGIHSHWVVGGPMGLTLEYDAEIHNDEPGRLISWRSLPGAQLATAGTVRFSPAAGGRGTEVRVNQKFDPPGGKLTVGLAKLLGHDPTSVTRENLRRLKQLMEAGEVATISGQPSGRA
;
A
#
# COMPACT_ATOMS: atom_id res chain seq x y z
N MET A 1 24.75 47.43 25.89
CA MET A 1 23.36 46.97 25.66
C MET A 1 23.40 45.68 24.85
N ASN A 2 22.68 44.65 25.30
CA ASN A 2 23.16 43.27 25.34
C ASN A 2 22.66 42.39 24.17
N SER A 3 23.43 42.23 23.09
CA SER A 3 23.08 41.39 21.91
C SER A 3 22.92 39.89 22.22
N ALA A 4 23.42 39.40 23.36
CA ALA A 4 23.24 38.02 23.77
C ALA A 4 21.81 37.71 24.30
N GLY A 5 21.03 38.74 24.65
CA GLY A 5 19.67 38.59 25.16
C GLY A 5 18.62 38.28 24.08
N SER A 6 18.73 38.90 22.89
CA SER A 6 17.73 38.69 21.82
C SER A 6 17.86 37.33 21.13
N ILE A 7 19.08 36.77 21.06
CA ILE A 7 19.31 35.42 20.50
C ILE A 7 18.70 34.34 21.40
N ARG A 8 18.77 34.49 22.73
CA ARG A 8 18.12 33.54 23.66
C ARG A 8 16.60 33.64 23.61
N GLN A 9 16.04 34.84 23.46
CA GLN A 9 14.59 35.03 23.27
C GLN A 9 14.09 34.42 21.95
N GLY A 10 14.83 34.59 20.84
CA GLY A 10 14.48 33.97 19.56
C GLY A 10 14.54 32.44 19.59
N GLN A 11 15.48 31.85 20.32
CA GLN A 11 15.57 30.39 20.47
C GLN A 11 14.59 29.78 21.49
N GLN A 12 14.05 30.58 22.41
CA GLN A 12 12.95 30.18 23.29
C GLN A 12 11.61 30.27 22.56
N ALA A 13 11.33 31.38 21.87
CA ALA A 13 10.14 31.53 21.03
C ALA A 13 10.08 30.48 19.91
N GLY A 14 11.22 30.16 19.28
CA GLY A 14 11.32 29.07 18.31
C GLY A 14 10.96 27.71 18.93
N ARG A 15 11.46 27.39 20.13
CA ARG A 15 11.14 26.12 20.82
C ARG A 15 9.68 26.05 21.27
N GLU A 16 9.07 27.16 21.67
CA GLU A 16 7.64 27.24 21.99
C GLU A 16 6.78 27.04 20.73
N LEU A 17 7.21 27.55 19.57
CA LEU A 17 6.55 27.30 18.28
C LEU A 17 6.67 25.84 17.82
N TRP A 18 7.81 25.18 18.08
CA TRP A 18 7.99 23.74 17.82
C TRP A 18 7.18 22.85 18.78
N GLN A 19 7.02 23.25 20.05
CA GLN A 19 6.21 22.50 21.03
C GLN A 19 4.70 22.75 20.86
N ALA A 20 4.28 23.97 20.47
CA ALA A 20 2.87 24.29 20.20
C ALA A 20 2.34 23.61 18.93
N GLN A 21 3.21 23.21 17.99
CA GLN A 21 2.84 22.38 16.84
C GLN A 21 2.65 20.89 17.19
N GLY A 22 3.07 20.46 18.38
CA GLY A 22 3.01 19.08 18.85
C GLY A 22 1.67 18.63 19.46
N ASP A 23 0.71 19.55 19.67
CA ASP A 23 -0.55 19.27 20.37
C ASP A 23 -1.79 19.39 19.46
N ARG A 24 -1.65 18.98 18.19
CA ARG A 24 -2.82 18.61 17.38
C ARG A 24 -3.25 17.23 17.84
N ARG A 25 -4.37 17.13 18.57
CA ARG A 25 -5.08 15.86 18.88
C ARG A 25 -4.94 14.90 17.71
N ARG A 26 -4.06 13.91 17.84
CA ARG A 26 -3.78 12.95 16.78
C ARG A 26 -4.99 12.03 16.64
N VAL A 27 -5.79 12.26 15.61
CA VAL A 27 -6.83 11.31 15.20
C VAL A 27 -6.15 9.98 14.96
N ASN A 28 -6.62 8.91 15.61
CA ASN A 28 -6.06 7.56 15.50
C ASN A 28 -7.09 6.52 15.06
N VAL A 29 -8.30 6.96 14.68
CA VAL A 29 -9.42 6.12 14.21
C VAL A 29 -9.80 6.50 12.78
N GLY A 30 -9.77 5.53 11.85
CA GLY A 30 -10.12 5.70 10.43
C GLY A 30 -11.61 5.97 10.16
N GLN A 31 -11.94 6.45 8.96
CA GLN A 31 -13.29 6.96 8.63
C GLN A 31 -14.38 5.87 8.76
N THR A 32 -14.12 4.65 8.27
CA THR A 32 -15.04 3.51 8.38
C THR A 32 -15.25 3.08 9.84
N GLU A 33 -14.19 3.05 10.65
CA GLU A 33 -14.29 2.73 12.08
C GLU A 33 -15.05 3.79 12.86
N ARG A 34 -14.94 5.06 12.46
CA ARG A 34 -15.72 6.16 13.03
C ARG A 34 -17.21 5.98 12.74
N LEU A 35 -17.57 5.63 11.50
CA LEU A 35 -18.96 5.36 11.11
C LEU A 35 -19.55 4.17 11.88
N VAL A 36 -18.81 3.05 11.95
CA VAL A 36 -19.24 1.86 12.71
C VAL A 36 -19.39 2.18 14.20
N SER A 37 -18.45 2.94 14.78
CA SER A 37 -18.51 3.35 16.19
C SER A 37 -19.69 4.28 16.46
N GLN A 38 -20.06 5.13 15.51
CA GLN A 38 -21.22 6.01 15.62
C GLN A 38 -22.54 5.21 15.57
N VAL A 39 -22.69 4.33 14.58
CA VAL A 39 -23.90 3.51 14.42
C VAL A 39 -24.07 2.54 15.60
N GLY A 40 -23.01 1.80 15.95
CA GLY A 40 -23.04 0.85 17.06
C GLY A 40 -23.19 1.54 18.42
N GLY A 41 -22.50 2.67 18.62
CA GLY A 41 -22.60 3.46 19.85
C GLY A 41 -23.99 4.05 20.07
N GLY A 42 -24.60 4.60 19.01
CA GLY A 42 -25.98 5.10 19.04
C GLY A 42 -26.99 4.00 19.38
N ALA A 43 -26.88 2.84 18.74
CA ALA A 43 -27.75 1.70 19.01
C ALA A 43 -27.64 1.20 20.47
N LEU A 44 -26.42 1.12 21.01
CA LEU A 44 -26.17 0.72 22.41
C LEU A 44 -26.77 1.67 23.42
N ILE A 45 -26.75 2.99 23.16
CA ILE A 45 -27.41 3.98 24.01
C ILE A 45 -28.92 3.78 24.00
N VAL A 46 -29.53 3.70 22.81
CA VAL A 46 -30.99 3.54 22.69
C VAL A 46 -31.47 2.27 23.41
N VAL A 47 -30.79 1.15 23.17
CA VAL A 47 -31.12 -0.13 23.81
C VAL A 47 -30.84 -0.12 25.32
N GLY A 48 -29.73 0.51 25.75
CA GLY A 48 -29.36 0.63 27.16
C GLY A 48 -30.37 1.45 27.97
N LEU A 49 -30.79 2.60 27.42
CA LEU A 49 -31.82 3.45 28.03
C LEU A 49 -33.19 2.77 28.04
N ALA A 50 -33.57 2.08 26.95
CA ALA A 50 -34.84 1.37 26.87
C ALA A 50 -34.95 0.18 27.84
N ARG A 51 -33.83 -0.50 28.14
CA ARG A 51 -33.80 -1.63 29.09
C ARG A 51 -33.74 -1.21 30.55
N GLY A 52 -33.23 -0.01 30.84
CA GLY A 52 -33.09 0.50 32.20
C GLY A 52 -32.17 -0.32 33.11
N GLY A 53 -32.07 0.10 34.37
CA GLY A 53 -31.25 -0.57 35.40
C GLY A 53 -29.74 -0.49 35.18
N LEU A 54 -28.97 -1.13 36.07
CA LEU A 54 -27.51 -1.04 36.09
C LEU A 54 -26.85 -1.56 34.80
N LYS A 55 -27.36 -2.67 34.25
CA LYS A 55 -26.86 -3.25 32.99
C LYS A 55 -27.15 -2.33 31.79
N GLY A 56 -28.31 -1.67 31.79
CA GLY A 56 -28.68 -0.68 30.77
C GLY A 56 -27.77 0.55 30.81
N LEU A 57 -27.45 1.05 32.00
CA LEU A 57 -26.50 2.16 32.19
C LEU A 57 -25.08 1.80 31.74
N LEU A 58 -24.60 0.58 32.01
CA LEU A 58 -23.29 0.11 31.52
C LEU A 58 -23.26 0.04 29.98
N ALA A 59 -24.33 -0.49 29.37
CA ALA A 59 -24.45 -0.54 27.91
C ALA A 59 -24.48 0.87 27.29
N ALA A 60 -25.23 1.80 27.88
CA ALA A 60 -25.28 3.19 27.44
C ALA A 60 -23.92 3.89 27.61
N GLY A 61 -23.19 3.62 28.69
CA GLY A 61 -21.82 4.12 28.92
C GLY A 61 -20.84 3.65 27.85
N MET A 62 -20.86 2.36 27.49
CA MET A 62 -20.06 1.84 26.38
C MET A 62 -20.47 2.48 25.04
N GLY A 63 -21.77 2.66 24.80
CA GLY A 63 -22.28 3.34 23.61
C GLY A 63 -21.82 4.79 23.50
N ALA A 64 -21.81 5.52 24.62
CA ALA A 64 -21.30 6.90 24.69
C ALA A 64 -19.79 6.98 24.43
N ALA A 65 -19.01 6.03 24.94
CA ALA A 65 -17.58 5.94 24.64
C ALA A 65 -17.31 5.64 23.16
N LEU A 66 -18.12 4.76 22.54
CA LEU A 66 -18.06 4.46 21.11
C LEU A 66 -18.42 5.68 20.24
N LEU A 67 -19.47 6.41 20.63
CA LEU A 67 -19.81 7.68 19.96
C LEU A 67 -18.71 8.71 20.11
N ALA A 68 -18.14 8.87 21.31
CA ALA A 68 -17.06 9.82 21.57
C ALA A 68 -15.80 9.51 20.72
N ARG A 69 -15.39 8.25 20.60
CA ARG A 69 -14.28 7.88 19.69
C ARG A 69 -14.65 8.10 18.23
N GLY A 70 -15.89 7.84 17.83
CA GLY A 70 -16.35 8.02 16.45
C GLY A 70 -16.42 9.49 16.04
N THR A 71 -16.83 10.38 16.95
CA THR A 71 -16.93 11.82 16.70
C THR A 71 -15.55 12.49 16.74
N THR A 72 -14.78 12.24 17.80
CA THR A 72 -13.45 12.86 18.01
C THR A 72 -12.36 12.26 17.14
N GLY A 73 -12.57 11.04 16.63
CA GLY A 73 -11.53 10.30 15.90
C GLY A 73 -10.38 9.83 16.80
N HIS A 74 -10.54 9.91 18.12
CA HIS A 74 -9.51 9.55 19.10
C HIS A 74 -9.98 8.42 20.01
N CYS A 75 -9.19 7.36 20.12
CA CYS A 75 -9.41 6.24 21.03
C CYS A 75 -8.19 6.05 21.93
N SER A 76 -8.34 6.30 23.24
CA SER A 76 -7.26 6.16 24.22
C SER A 76 -6.75 4.72 24.36
N LEU A 77 -7.57 3.72 24.03
CA LEU A 77 -7.12 2.32 23.99
C LEU A 77 -6.12 2.09 22.84
N TYR A 78 -6.39 2.65 21.66
CA TYR A 78 -5.52 2.56 20.50
C TYR A 78 -4.19 3.27 20.76
N GLU A 79 -4.24 4.44 21.40
CA GLU A 79 -3.05 5.14 21.88
C GLU A 79 -2.23 4.29 22.87
N ALA A 80 -2.88 3.66 23.85
CA ALA A 80 -2.21 2.83 24.86
C ALA A 80 -1.51 1.59 24.27
N ILE A 81 -2.00 1.08 23.14
CA ILE A 81 -1.39 -0.08 22.44
C ILE A 81 -0.61 0.31 21.19
N GLY A 82 -0.40 1.60 20.93
CA GLY A 82 0.33 2.10 19.77
C GLY A 82 -0.34 1.80 18.42
N MET A 83 -1.66 1.62 18.39
CA MET A 83 -2.45 1.37 17.19
C MET A 83 -2.98 2.69 16.62
N ASP A 84 -2.78 2.91 15.33
CA ASP A 84 -3.29 4.07 14.60
C ASP A 84 -3.89 3.59 13.27
N THR A 85 -5.21 3.76 13.14
CA THR A 85 -5.98 3.39 11.94
C THR A 85 -6.46 4.61 11.17
N SER A 86 -6.00 5.82 11.54
CA SER A 86 -6.33 7.03 10.81
C SER A 86 -5.79 6.96 9.36
N GLU A 87 -6.54 7.56 8.44
CA GLU A 87 -6.06 7.79 7.07
C GLU A 87 -4.89 8.77 7.16
N PRO A 88 -3.67 8.37 6.78
CA PRO A 88 -2.53 9.28 6.87
C PRO A 88 -2.72 10.41 5.85
N GLU A 89 -2.32 11.63 6.21
CA GLU A 89 -2.28 12.75 5.26
C GLU A 89 -1.49 12.33 4.01
N GLN A 90 -2.19 12.29 2.88
CA GLN A 90 -1.64 11.96 1.58
C GLN A 90 -0.75 13.12 1.14
N GLY A 91 0.57 12.96 1.29
CA GLY A 91 1.51 13.86 0.63
C GLY A 91 1.37 13.76 -0.89
N PRO A 92 1.67 14.83 -1.65
CA PRO A 92 1.45 14.89 -3.11
C PRO A 92 2.19 13.82 -3.94
N TYR A 93 3.03 13.00 -3.30
CA TYR A 93 3.89 11.99 -3.93
C TYR A 93 3.64 10.55 -3.46
N GLY A 94 2.72 10.29 -2.52
CA GLY A 94 2.54 8.95 -1.94
C GLY A 94 1.14 8.38 -2.15
N ALA A 95 0.96 7.48 -3.13
CA ALA A 95 -0.29 6.72 -3.26
C ALA A 95 -0.48 5.70 -2.13
N VAL A 96 0.61 5.27 -1.47
CA VAL A 96 0.54 4.45 -0.26
C VAL A 96 1.19 5.18 0.90
N PRO A 97 0.47 5.42 2.01
CA PRO A 97 1.03 6.10 3.17
C PRO A 97 2.29 5.44 3.75
N ALA A 98 3.23 6.23 4.27
CA ALA A 98 4.54 5.74 4.74
C ALA A 98 4.46 4.59 5.77
N GLN A 99 3.47 4.60 6.67
CA GLN A 99 3.33 3.61 7.76
C GLN A 99 2.37 2.44 7.47
N GLN A 100 1.62 2.49 6.37
CA GLN A 100 0.65 1.46 5.96
C GLN A 100 1.19 0.62 4.79
N GLY A 101 0.47 -0.43 4.36
CA GLY A 101 0.87 -1.29 3.24
C GLY A 101 2.03 -2.26 3.48
N VAL A 102 2.23 -3.13 2.50
CA VAL A 102 3.30 -4.13 2.44
C VAL A 102 4.32 -3.67 1.41
N ARG A 103 5.59 -3.77 1.76
CA ARG A 103 6.70 -3.47 0.86
C ARG A 103 7.26 -4.77 0.29
N VAL A 104 7.44 -4.78 -1.02
CA VAL A 104 8.13 -5.83 -1.76
C VAL A 104 9.35 -5.23 -2.43
N GLU A 105 10.47 -5.92 -2.31
CA GLU A 105 11.73 -5.55 -2.96
C GLU A 105 12.37 -6.82 -3.49
N GLU A 106 12.39 -6.97 -4.82
CA GLU A 106 12.92 -8.14 -5.51
C GLU A 106 13.78 -7.70 -6.68
N SER A 107 14.76 -8.52 -7.05
CA SER A 107 15.63 -8.25 -8.18
C SER A 107 16.06 -9.53 -8.89
N ILE A 108 16.35 -9.41 -10.18
CA ILE A 108 16.88 -10.48 -11.00
C ILE A 108 17.83 -9.94 -12.05
N ILE A 109 18.81 -10.75 -12.48
CA ILE A 109 19.69 -10.42 -13.60
C ILE A 109 19.15 -11.09 -14.87
N ILE A 110 18.99 -10.31 -15.93
CA ILE A 110 18.53 -10.73 -17.26
C ILE A 110 19.62 -10.43 -18.28
N ASP A 111 19.99 -11.40 -19.10
CA ASP A 111 21.00 -11.34 -20.16
C ASP A 111 20.48 -10.61 -21.41
N ARG A 112 20.11 -9.35 -21.19
CA ARG A 112 19.67 -8.37 -22.19
C ARG A 112 20.18 -6.99 -21.81
N VAL A 113 20.26 -6.10 -22.80
CA VAL A 113 20.61 -4.69 -22.57
C VAL A 113 19.46 -3.97 -21.85
N PRO A 114 19.72 -2.93 -21.04
CA PRO A 114 18.69 -2.27 -20.25
C PRO A 114 17.54 -1.72 -21.08
N ASP A 115 17.84 -1.17 -22.25
CA ASP A 115 16.86 -0.54 -23.14
C ASP A 115 15.81 -1.54 -23.66
N ASP A 116 16.21 -2.78 -23.98
CA ASP A 116 15.29 -3.83 -24.46
C ASP A 116 14.28 -4.18 -23.37
N ILE A 117 14.74 -4.36 -22.13
CA ILE A 117 13.87 -4.71 -21.01
C ILE A 117 12.99 -3.53 -20.64
N TYR A 118 13.53 -2.32 -20.66
CA TYR A 118 12.78 -1.09 -20.43
C TYR A 118 11.65 -0.93 -21.45
N LEU A 119 11.92 -1.05 -22.75
CA LEU A 119 10.90 -0.91 -23.79
C LEU A 119 9.83 -2.00 -23.68
N PHE A 120 10.25 -3.24 -23.38
CA PHE A 120 9.31 -4.34 -23.15
C PHE A 120 8.39 -4.05 -21.96
N TRP A 121 8.95 -3.62 -20.82
CA TRP A 121 8.19 -3.28 -19.61
C TRP A 121 7.27 -2.08 -19.82
N ARG A 122 7.74 -1.08 -20.57
CA ARG A 122 7.05 0.19 -20.79
C ARG A 122 5.73 0.04 -21.55
N ASP A 123 5.62 -0.99 -22.36
CA ASP A 123 4.40 -1.40 -23.03
C ASP A 123 3.56 -2.28 -22.12
N HIS A 124 2.49 -1.72 -21.56
CA HIS A 124 1.60 -2.40 -20.62
C HIS A 124 1.02 -3.71 -21.17
N ALA A 125 0.81 -3.83 -22.48
CA ALA A 125 0.31 -5.06 -23.10
C ALA A 125 1.28 -6.26 -22.96
N ASN A 126 2.55 -5.99 -22.66
CA ASN A 126 3.54 -7.03 -22.37
C ASN A 126 3.50 -7.50 -20.91
N LEU A 127 2.99 -6.68 -19.98
CA LEU A 127 3.04 -6.98 -18.56
C LEU A 127 2.17 -8.19 -18.19
N SER A 128 1.00 -8.33 -18.81
CA SER A 128 0.14 -9.51 -18.65
C SER A 128 0.74 -10.82 -19.19
N LYS A 129 1.79 -10.76 -20.04
CA LYS A 129 2.43 -11.96 -20.60
C LYS A 129 3.25 -12.73 -19.56
N PHE A 130 3.75 -12.03 -18.54
CA PHE A 130 4.61 -12.63 -17.51
C PHE A 130 4.11 -12.44 -16.08
N MET A 131 3.24 -11.46 -15.82
CA MET A 131 2.66 -11.24 -14.50
C MET A 131 1.47 -12.18 -14.27
N THR A 132 1.59 -13.07 -13.30
CA THR A 132 0.59 -14.12 -13.00
C THR A 132 -0.66 -13.61 -12.31
N ASP A 133 -0.53 -12.48 -11.64
CA ASP A 133 -1.57 -11.79 -10.87
C ASP A 133 -2.35 -10.77 -11.69
N VAL A 134 -1.92 -10.47 -12.92
CA VAL A 134 -2.61 -9.54 -13.81
C VAL A 134 -3.58 -10.31 -14.69
N VAL A 135 -4.87 -10.07 -14.50
CA VAL A 135 -5.94 -10.63 -15.34
C VAL A 135 -6.04 -9.83 -16.63
N GLU A 136 -6.07 -8.50 -16.50
CA GLU A 136 -6.16 -7.58 -17.62
C GLU A 136 -5.41 -6.28 -17.32
N VAL A 137 -4.77 -5.71 -18.34
CA VAL A 137 -4.19 -4.38 -18.27
C VAL A 137 -4.43 -3.66 -19.59
N THR A 138 -5.05 -2.49 -19.52
CA THR A 138 -5.41 -1.69 -20.69
C THR A 138 -4.82 -0.30 -20.56
N SER A 139 -4.01 0.10 -21.54
CA SER A 139 -3.38 1.41 -21.58
C SER A 139 -4.28 2.42 -22.29
N ALA A 140 -4.53 3.58 -21.68
CA ALA A 140 -5.36 4.63 -22.28
C ALA A 140 -4.55 5.54 -23.22
N ASP A 141 -3.40 6.01 -22.77
CA ASP A 141 -2.56 7.00 -23.48
C ASP A 141 -1.04 6.73 -23.31
N GLY A 142 -0.70 5.55 -22.81
CA GLY A 142 0.68 5.17 -22.51
C GLY A 142 1.19 5.70 -21.18
N ILE A 143 0.50 6.61 -20.51
CA ILE A 143 0.84 7.09 -19.16
C ILE A 143 -0.13 6.51 -18.15
N HIS A 144 -1.42 6.55 -18.47
CA HIS A 144 -2.51 6.02 -17.68
C HIS A 144 -2.88 4.61 -18.13
N SER A 145 -3.20 3.77 -17.16
CA SER A 145 -3.52 2.36 -17.36
C SER A 145 -4.59 1.90 -16.38
N HIS A 146 -5.50 1.07 -16.87
CA HIS A 146 -6.52 0.38 -16.09
C HIS A 146 -6.05 -1.06 -15.83
N TRP A 147 -6.14 -1.50 -14.57
CA TRP A 147 -5.65 -2.80 -14.13
C TRP A 147 -6.76 -3.61 -13.46
N VAL A 148 -6.82 -4.89 -13.85
CA VAL A 148 -7.62 -5.91 -13.18
C VAL A 148 -6.65 -6.98 -12.67
N VAL A 149 -6.54 -7.13 -11.35
CA VAL A 149 -5.63 -8.07 -10.72
C VAL A 149 -6.36 -9.13 -9.90
N GLY A 150 -5.82 -10.35 -9.90
CA GLY A 150 -6.32 -11.47 -9.12
C GLY A 150 -5.98 -11.29 -7.64
N GLY A 151 -7.01 -11.28 -6.81
CA GLY A 151 -6.94 -11.26 -5.36
C GLY A 151 -7.18 -12.64 -4.72
N PRO A 152 -7.05 -12.73 -3.39
CA PRO A 152 -7.30 -13.97 -2.67
C PRO A 152 -8.76 -14.44 -2.84
N MET A 153 -8.97 -15.76 -2.78
CA MET A 153 -10.28 -16.41 -2.93
C MET A 153 -10.98 -16.17 -4.27
N GLY A 154 -10.22 -15.86 -5.34
CA GLY A 154 -10.77 -15.65 -6.67
C GLY A 154 -11.50 -14.31 -6.84
N LEU A 155 -11.35 -13.39 -5.88
CA LEU A 155 -11.79 -12.01 -6.04
C LEU A 155 -10.89 -11.28 -7.04
N THR A 156 -11.42 -10.31 -7.75
CA THR A 156 -10.63 -9.38 -8.57
C THR A 156 -10.60 -8.01 -7.89
N LEU A 157 -9.48 -7.31 -8.04
CA LEU A 157 -9.32 -5.92 -7.63
C LEU A 157 -9.05 -5.08 -8.87
N GLU A 158 -9.69 -3.93 -8.93
CA GLU A 158 -9.58 -3.00 -10.06
C GLU A 158 -9.01 -1.67 -9.61
N TYR A 159 -8.08 -1.12 -10.39
CA TYR A 159 -7.52 0.19 -10.14
C TYR A 159 -6.99 0.84 -11.41
N ASP A 160 -7.03 2.17 -11.43
CA ASP A 160 -6.32 2.97 -12.43
C ASP A 160 -4.96 3.39 -11.86
N ALA A 161 -3.94 3.44 -12.72
CA ALA A 161 -2.60 3.86 -12.37
C ALA A 161 -2.01 4.78 -13.44
N GLU A 162 -1.08 5.63 -13.01
CA GLU A 162 -0.29 6.51 -13.86
C GLU A 162 1.21 6.25 -13.68
N ILE A 163 1.96 6.33 -14.78
CA ILE A 163 3.41 6.46 -14.76
C ILE A 163 3.73 7.93 -14.48
N HIS A 164 4.39 8.20 -13.36
CA HIS A 164 4.71 9.58 -12.94
C HIS A 164 6.22 9.90 -13.02
N ASN A 165 7.07 8.90 -13.23
CA ASN A 165 8.46 9.10 -13.62
C ASN A 165 8.85 8.04 -14.66
N ASP A 166 9.45 8.48 -15.75
CA ASP A 166 9.80 7.66 -16.89
C ASP A 166 11.17 8.08 -17.42
N GLU A 167 12.21 7.32 -17.07
CA GLU A 167 13.58 7.54 -17.49
C GLU A 167 14.01 6.40 -18.42
N PRO A 168 14.13 6.67 -19.74
CA PRO A 168 14.49 5.67 -20.73
C PRO A 168 15.70 4.82 -20.35
N GLY A 169 15.53 3.49 -20.41
CA GLY A 169 16.59 2.51 -20.13
C GLY A 169 17.00 2.42 -18.66
N ARG A 170 16.35 3.16 -17.75
CA ARG A 170 16.82 3.31 -16.35
C ARG A 170 15.74 3.06 -15.33
N LEU A 171 14.56 3.67 -15.47
CA LEU A 171 13.57 3.66 -14.40
C LEU A 171 12.17 3.95 -14.92
N ILE A 172 11.18 3.22 -14.39
CA ILE A 172 9.76 3.55 -14.50
C ILE A 172 9.19 3.56 -13.09
N SER A 173 8.53 4.64 -12.68
CA SER A 173 7.77 4.73 -11.43
C SER A 173 6.30 4.98 -11.72
N TRP A 174 5.45 4.23 -11.03
CA TRP A 174 4.01 4.28 -11.18
C TRP A 174 3.31 4.43 -9.83
N ARG A 175 2.07 4.92 -9.89
CA ARG A 175 1.18 4.98 -8.72
C ARG A 175 -0.29 4.83 -9.13
N SER A 176 -1.09 4.26 -8.26
CA SER A 176 -2.55 4.22 -8.42
C SER A 176 -3.14 5.63 -8.28
N LEU A 177 -4.24 5.88 -8.99
CA LEU A 177 -5.01 7.12 -8.89
C LEU A 177 -5.81 7.19 -7.58
N PRO A 178 -6.20 8.40 -7.11
CA PRO A 178 -7.03 8.56 -5.93
C PRO A 178 -8.36 7.79 -6.05
N GLY A 179 -8.76 7.09 -4.98
CA GLY A 179 -10.00 6.31 -4.94
C GLY A 179 -9.89 4.89 -5.53
N ALA A 180 -8.71 4.46 -5.96
CA ALA A 180 -8.44 3.09 -6.37
C ALA A 180 -8.81 2.06 -5.27
N GLN A 181 -9.37 0.91 -5.65
CA GLN A 181 -9.68 -0.17 -4.71
C GLN A 181 -8.41 -0.79 -4.10
N LEU A 182 -7.29 -0.70 -4.83
CA LEU A 182 -5.97 -1.07 -4.39
C LEU A 182 -5.04 0.13 -4.49
N ALA A 183 -4.65 0.70 -3.36
CA ALA A 183 -3.63 1.72 -3.32
C ALA A 183 -2.25 1.07 -3.56
N THR A 184 -1.55 1.45 -4.62
CA THR A 184 -0.23 0.91 -4.93
C THR A 184 0.70 1.96 -5.54
N ALA A 185 1.98 1.85 -5.24
CA ALA A 185 3.03 2.61 -5.91
C ALA A 185 4.26 1.72 -6.05
N GLY A 186 5.00 1.90 -7.14
CA GLY A 186 6.20 1.12 -7.36
C GLY A 186 7.19 1.77 -8.27
N THR A 187 8.36 1.15 -8.34
CA THR A 187 9.46 1.52 -9.21
C THR A 187 10.08 0.24 -9.74
N VAL A 188 10.35 0.23 -11.04
CA VAL A 188 11.27 -0.72 -11.65
C VAL A 188 12.51 0.05 -12.09
N ARG A 189 13.68 -0.49 -11.75
CA ARG A 189 14.97 0.04 -12.16
C ARG A 189 15.69 -0.96 -13.02
N PHE A 190 16.30 -0.47 -14.09
CA PHE A 190 17.14 -1.21 -15.02
C PHE A 190 18.56 -0.68 -14.85
N SER A 191 19.51 -1.55 -14.51
CA SER A 191 20.91 -1.15 -14.28
C SER A 191 21.86 -2.21 -14.80
N PRO A 192 23.00 -1.85 -15.42
CA PRO A 192 23.99 -2.83 -15.84
C PRO A 192 24.43 -3.72 -14.67
N ALA A 193 24.37 -5.04 -14.86
CA ALA A 193 24.80 -6.00 -13.86
C ALA A 193 26.33 -6.09 -13.80
N ALA A 194 26.85 -6.35 -12.60
CA ALA A 194 28.28 -6.56 -12.42
C ALA A 194 28.82 -7.73 -13.27
N GLY A 195 30.00 -7.51 -13.86
CA GLY A 195 30.69 -8.51 -14.67
C GLY A 195 30.12 -8.71 -16.07
N GLY A 196 29.34 -7.75 -16.60
CA GLY A 196 28.81 -7.82 -17.97
C GLY A 196 27.73 -8.90 -18.16
N ARG A 197 27.06 -9.32 -17.09
CA ARG A 197 26.06 -10.41 -17.09
C ARG A 197 24.66 -9.96 -17.54
N GLY A 198 24.57 -8.86 -18.29
CA GLY A 198 23.31 -8.23 -18.69
C GLY A 198 22.86 -7.13 -17.72
N THR A 199 21.57 -7.12 -17.41
CA THR A 199 20.88 -6.05 -16.66
C THR A 199 20.30 -6.59 -15.35
N GLU A 200 20.59 -5.92 -14.25
CA GLU A 200 19.85 -6.07 -13.00
C GLU A 200 18.53 -5.31 -13.12
N VAL A 201 17.42 -6.05 -13.07
CA VAL A 201 16.06 -5.52 -12.97
C VAL A 201 15.67 -5.57 -11.50
N ARG A 202 15.41 -4.41 -10.90
CA ARG A 202 15.00 -4.30 -9.50
C ARG A 202 13.61 -3.67 -9.40
N VAL A 203 12.70 -4.38 -8.76
CA VAL A 203 11.34 -3.91 -8.49
C VAL A 203 11.22 -3.58 -7.01
N ASN A 204 10.77 -2.37 -6.73
CA ASN A 204 10.36 -1.94 -5.39
C ASN A 204 8.90 -1.51 -5.48
N GLN A 205 8.03 -2.19 -4.76
CA GLN A 205 6.60 -1.88 -4.80
C GLN A 205 6.02 -1.88 -3.40
N LYS A 206 5.01 -1.03 -3.23
CA LYS A 206 4.19 -0.95 -2.05
C LYS A 206 2.73 -1.07 -2.45
N PHE A 207 1.97 -1.84 -1.69
CA PHE A 207 0.53 -1.96 -1.87
C PHE A 207 -0.17 -1.93 -0.51
N ASP A 208 -1.35 -1.33 -0.48
CA ASP A 208 -2.21 -1.25 0.69
C ASP A 208 -3.59 -1.80 0.31
N PRO A 209 -3.83 -3.10 0.54
CA PRO A 209 -5.09 -3.73 0.19
C PRO A 209 -6.22 -3.27 1.12
N PRO A 210 -7.49 -3.40 0.69
CA PRO A 210 -8.65 -3.11 1.54
C PRO A 210 -8.52 -3.80 2.90
N GLY A 211 -8.74 -3.07 3.99
CA GLY A 211 -8.61 -3.58 5.36
C GLY A 211 -7.18 -3.58 5.95
N GLY A 212 -6.19 -3.03 5.23
CA GLY A 212 -4.85 -2.75 5.75
C GLY A 212 -4.02 -4.00 6.12
N LYS A 213 -3.06 -3.87 7.04
CA LYS A 213 -2.12 -4.96 7.39
C LYS A 213 -2.79 -6.23 7.92
N LEU A 214 -4.04 -6.15 8.41
CA LEU A 214 -4.78 -7.30 8.92
C LEU A 214 -5.13 -8.30 7.81
N THR A 215 -5.44 -7.81 6.60
CA THR A 215 -5.77 -8.68 5.45
C THR A 215 -4.52 -9.32 4.84
N VAL A 216 -3.36 -8.67 4.94
CA VAL A 216 -2.06 -9.20 4.50
C VAL A 216 -1.65 -10.42 5.34
N GLY A 217 -1.81 -10.34 6.67
CA GLY A 217 -1.51 -11.47 7.56
C GLY A 217 -2.34 -12.70 7.19
N LEU A 218 -3.60 -12.50 6.81
CA LEU A 218 -4.50 -13.55 6.37
C LEU A 218 -4.14 -14.08 4.96
N ALA A 219 -3.78 -13.19 4.02
CA ALA A 219 -3.37 -13.57 2.67
C ALA A 219 -2.08 -14.40 2.64
N LYS A 220 -1.08 -14.07 3.49
CA LYS A 220 0.15 -14.87 3.65
C LYS A 220 -0.12 -16.27 4.19
N LEU A 221 -1.05 -16.41 5.13
CA LEU A 221 -1.47 -17.72 5.66
C LEU A 221 -2.23 -18.54 4.61
N LEU A 222 -2.86 -17.89 3.63
CA LEU A 222 -3.60 -18.50 2.52
C LEU A 222 -2.76 -18.64 1.24
N GLY A 223 -1.44 -18.53 1.32
CA GLY A 223 -0.51 -18.84 0.23
C GLY A 223 -0.31 -17.73 -0.83
N HIS A 224 -0.83 -16.53 -0.60
CA HIS A 224 -0.74 -15.40 -1.54
C HIS A 224 0.24 -14.34 -1.01
N ASP A 225 1.52 -14.73 -0.86
CA ASP A 225 2.58 -13.81 -0.44
C ASP A 225 3.05 -12.94 -1.63
N PRO A 226 2.88 -11.61 -1.58
CA PRO A 226 3.17 -10.73 -2.72
C PRO A 226 4.66 -10.67 -3.09
N THR A 227 5.55 -10.90 -2.12
CA THR A 227 6.98 -11.02 -2.37
C THR A 227 7.26 -12.23 -3.27
N SER A 228 6.62 -13.37 -2.97
CA SER A 228 6.74 -14.59 -3.76
C SER A 228 6.16 -14.45 -5.17
N VAL A 229 5.00 -13.78 -5.31
CA VAL A 229 4.40 -13.46 -6.63
C VAL A 229 5.31 -12.57 -7.46
N THR A 230 5.85 -11.49 -6.87
CA THR A 230 6.76 -10.57 -7.58
C THR A 230 8.04 -11.28 -8.05
N ARG A 231 8.61 -12.12 -7.19
CA ARG A 231 9.79 -12.93 -7.54
C ARG A 231 9.50 -13.87 -8.70
N GLU A 232 8.32 -14.50 -8.70
CA GLU A 232 7.91 -15.40 -9.78
C GLU A 232 7.70 -14.64 -11.10
N ASN A 233 7.03 -13.50 -11.06
CA ASN A 233 6.86 -12.63 -12.23
C ASN A 233 8.22 -12.21 -12.81
N LEU A 234 9.21 -11.85 -11.98
CA LEU A 234 10.56 -11.52 -12.43
C LEU A 234 11.29 -12.71 -13.07
N ARG A 235 11.08 -13.93 -12.58
CA ARG A 235 11.62 -15.15 -13.21
C ARG A 235 10.99 -15.40 -14.58
N ARG A 236 9.68 -15.23 -14.70
CA ARG A 236 8.96 -15.38 -15.97
C ARG A 236 9.39 -14.31 -16.98
N LEU A 237 9.60 -13.07 -16.53
CA LEU A 237 10.18 -12.01 -17.36
C LEU A 237 11.56 -12.42 -17.88
N LYS A 238 12.44 -12.92 -17.00
CA LYS A 238 13.76 -13.40 -17.40
C LYS A 238 13.66 -14.47 -18.50
N GLN A 239 12.82 -15.49 -18.29
CA GLN A 239 12.62 -16.56 -19.28
C GLN A 239 12.13 -16.01 -20.62
N LEU A 240 11.11 -15.15 -20.59
CA LEU A 240 10.54 -14.54 -21.79
C LEU A 240 11.56 -13.69 -22.55
N MET A 241 12.36 -12.88 -21.84
CA MET A 241 13.33 -11.98 -22.46
C MET A 241 14.58 -12.71 -22.99
N GLU A 242 15.04 -13.76 -22.30
CA GLU A 242 16.24 -14.50 -22.69
C GLU A 242 15.96 -15.57 -23.75
N ALA A 243 14.86 -16.31 -23.59
CA ALA A 243 14.54 -17.48 -24.41
C ALA A 243 13.36 -17.25 -25.39
N GLY A 244 12.59 -16.17 -25.24
CA GLY A 244 11.40 -15.91 -26.08
C GLY A 244 10.14 -16.67 -25.64
N GLU A 245 10.22 -17.52 -24.62
CA GLU A 245 9.11 -18.34 -24.11
C GLU A 245 9.09 -18.34 -22.56
N VAL A 246 7.90 -18.41 -21.96
CA VAL A 246 7.73 -18.63 -20.51
C VAL A 246 7.55 -20.13 -20.27
N ALA A 247 8.49 -20.77 -19.57
CA ALA A 247 8.40 -22.20 -19.27
C ALA A 247 7.20 -22.46 -18.35
N THR A 248 6.20 -23.19 -18.87
CA THR A 248 4.97 -23.50 -18.13
C THR A 248 4.97 -24.98 -17.69
N ILE A 249 4.67 -25.23 -16.41
CA ILE A 249 4.53 -26.60 -15.85
C ILE A 249 3.16 -27.24 -16.08
N SER A 250 2.18 -26.49 -16.60
CA SER A 250 0.86 -27.02 -16.98
C SER A 250 1.00 -28.01 -18.14
N GLY A 251 0.82 -29.30 -17.84
CA GLY A 251 0.80 -30.37 -18.85
C GLY A 251 2.05 -31.25 -18.91
N GLN A 252 3.05 -31.06 -18.04
CA GLN A 252 4.15 -32.04 -17.95
C GLN A 252 3.64 -33.33 -17.29
N PRO A 253 3.75 -34.50 -17.95
CA PRO A 253 3.41 -35.77 -17.32
C PRO A 253 4.41 -36.01 -16.18
N SER A 254 3.90 -36.06 -14.95
CA SER A 254 4.73 -36.48 -13.82
C SER A 254 5.16 -37.92 -14.08
N GLY A 255 6.43 -38.12 -14.44
CA GLY A 255 7.04 -39.44 -14.54
C GLY A 255 7.12 -40.08 -13.16
N ARG A 256 6.00 -40.63 -12.70
CA ARG A 256 5.96 -41.58 -11.60
C ARG A 256 5.92 -42.95 -12.25
N ALA A 257 7.10 -43.56 -12.34
CA ALA A 257 7.25 -44.98 -12.66
C ALA A 257 6.62 -45.85 -11.57
#